data_AF-A0A953M915-F1
#
_entry.id   AF-A0A953M915-F1
#
_cell.length_a   1.000
_cell.length_b   1.000
_cell.length_c   1.000
_cell.angle_alpha   90.00
_cell.angle_beta   90.00
_cell.angle_gamma   90.00
#
_symmetry.space_group_name_H-M   'P 1'
#
loop_
_entity.id
_entity.type
_entity.pdbx_description
1 polymer ?
#
loop_
_entity_poly.entity_id
_entity_poly.type
_entity_poly.pdbx_seq_one_letter_code
_entity_poly.pdbx_strand_id
1 'polypeptide(L)'
;MKRIWAWLWARHRKWRGFAAVGLVVFLVGSVVSIEITAQPHFCGSCHIMEPYYESWHTSAHSDVACVKCHIDPGMDNYVHAKLNGLGQVVDDVLSRTSFKPSASVTALSCTRSGCHSVETLS
;
A
#
# COMPACT_ATOMS: atom_id res chain seq x y z
N MET A 1 4.23 39.49 -35.50
CA MET A 1 4.96 38.25 -35.14
C MET A 1 5.28 38.10 -33.65
N LYS A 2 5.86 39.09 -32.94
CA LYS A 2 6.25 38.97 -31.51
C LYS A 2 5.08 38.67 -30.53
N ARG A 3 3.87 39.15 -30.82
CA ARG A 3 2.67 38.97 -29.98
C ARG A 3 2.13 37.53 -29.96
N ILE A 4 2.26 36.79 -31.08
CA ILE A 4 1.84 35.38 -31.20
C ILE A 4 2.80 34.48 -30.41
N TRP A 5 4.10 34.73 -30.53
CA TRP A 5 5.12 34.03 -29.75
C TRP A 5 4.98 34.25 -28.25
N ALA A 6 4.72 35.49 -27.79
CA ALA A 6 4.46 35.78 -26.38
C ALA A 6 3.20 35.06 -25.83
N TRP A 7 2.14 34.96 -26.65
CA TRP A 7 0.92 34.25 -26.28
C TRP A 7 1.12 32.72 -26.20
N LEU A 8 1.83 32.13 -27.18
CA LEU A 8 2.20 30.72 -27.17
C LEU A 8 3.12 30.39 -25.98
N TRP A 9 4.07 31.27 -25.64
CA TRP A 9 4.95 31.10 -24.48
C TRP A 9 4.20 31.22 -23.15
N ALA A 10 3.26 32.16 -23.03
CA ALA A 10 2.40 32.29 -21.85
C ALA A 10 1.46 31.09 -21.70
N ARG A 11 0.90 30.56 -22.80
CA ARG A 11 0.09 29.34 -22.82
C ARG A 11 0.93 28.12 -22.41
N HIS A 12 2.13 27.95 -22.96
CA HIS A 12 3.02 26.85 -22.62
C HIS A 12 3.53 26.93 -21.16
N ARG A 13 3.74 28.14 -20.62
CA ARG A 13 4.09 28.37 -19.21
C ARG A 13 2.94 27.99 -18.25
N LYS A 14 1.70 28.33 -18.60
CA LYS A 14 0.51 27.94 -17.83
C LYS A 14 0.31 26.41 -17.82
N TRP A 15 0.45 25.76 -18.97
CA TRP A 15 0.35 24.30 -19.08
C TRP A 15 1.46 23.56 -18.33
N ARG A 16 2.70 24.09 -18.35
CA ARG A 16 3.80 23.57 -17.52
C ARG A 16 3.51 23.71 -16.03
N GLY A 17 2.89 24.81 -15.60
CA GLY A 17 2.45 25.00 -14.22
C GLY A 17 1.39 23.97 -13.81
N PHE A 18 0.35 23.78 -14.62
CA PHE A 18 -0.68 22.76 -14.36
C PHE A 18 -0.11 21.34 -14.34
N ALA A 19 0.78 21.01 -15.26
CA ALA A 19 1.43 19.70 -15.29
C ALA A 19 2.28 19.46 -14.02
N ALA A 20 3.02 20.47 -13.56
CA ALA A 20 3.80 20.36 -12.33
C ALA A 20 2.91 20.15 -11.09
N VAL A 21 1.82 20.92 -10.97
CA VAL A 21 0.85 20.74 -9.87
C VAL A 21 0.19 19.37 -9.94
N GLY A 22 -0.23 18.94 -11.14
CA GLY A 22 -0.82 17.62 -11.35
C GLY A 22 0.14 16.49 -10.95
N LEU A 23 1.42 16.60 -11.29
CA LEU A 23 2.44 15.63 -10.88
C LEU A 23 2.60 15.59 -9.36
N VAL A 24 2.66 16.75 -8.70
CA VAL A 24 2.78 16.81 -7.23
C VAL A 24 1.56 16.16 -6.57
N VAL A 25 0.35 16.49 -7.02
CA VAL A 25 -0.89 15.90 -6.51
C VAL A 25 -0.90 14.39 -6.71
N PHE A 26 -0.49 13.91 -7.89
CA PHE A 26 -0.40 12.48 -8.17
C PHE A 26 0.59 11.75 -7.25
N LEU A 27 1.78 12.32 -7.04
CA LEU A 27 2.79 11.72 -6.16
C LEU A 27 2.32 11.68 -4.71
N VAL A 28 1.76 12.77 -4.20
CA VAL A 28 1.22 12.84 -2.84
C VAL A 28 0.06 11.86 -2.67
N GLY A 29 -0.87 11.83 -3.63
CA GLY A 29 -1.98 10.89 -3.63
C GLY A 29 -1.49 9.44 -3.61
N SER A 30 -0.47 9.11 -4.40
CA SER A 30 0.11 7.77 -4.45
C SER A 30 0.69 7.33 -3.10
N VAL A 31 1.45 8.20 -2.43
CA VAL A 31 2.01 7.90 -1.10
C VAL A 31 0.89 7.67 -0.08
N VAL A 32 -0.12 8.54 -0.06
CA VAL A 32 -1.26 8.39 0.85
C VAL A 32 -2.01 7.09 0.59
N SER A 33 -2.27 6.74 -0.68
CA SER A 33 -2.93 5.49 -1.04
C SER A 33 -2.13 4.25 -0.59
N ILE A 34 -0.81 4.28 -0.73
CA ILE A 34 0.07 3.20 -0.29
C ILE A 34 -0.04 2.99 1.23
N GLU A 35 -0.07 4.07 2.00
CA GLU A 35 -0.19 3.99 3.46
C GLU A 35 -1.58 3.55 3.92
N ILE A 36 -2.65 4.05 3.30
CA ILE A 36 -4.04 3.62 3.61
C ILE A 36 -4.21 2.13 3.34
N THR A 37 -3.75 1.66 2.18
CA THR A 37 -3.83 0.24 1.79
C THR A 37 -2.89 -0.68 2.57
N ALA A 38 -2.13 -0.14 3.53
CA ALA A 38 -1.31 -0.90 4.46
C ALA A 38 -1.95 -1.03 5.85
N GLN A 39 -3.07 -0.35 6.10
CA GLN A 39 -3.72 -0.34 7.41
C GLN A 39 -4.65 -1.54 7.62
N PRO A 40 -4.82 -2.03 8.87
CA PRO A 40 -5.74 -3.11 9.18
C PRO A 40 -7.18 -2.86 8.73
N HIS A 41 -7.68 -1.63 8.90
CA HIS A 41 -9.06 -1.30 8.53
C HIS A 41 -9.32 -1.43 7.02
N PHE A 42 -8.31 -1.20 6.18
CA PHE A 42 -8.43 -1.43 4.74
C PHE A 42 -8.56 -2.92 4.45
N CYS A 43 -7.74 -3.76 5.10
CA CYS A 43 -7.87 -5.21 4.99
C CYS A 43 -9.25 -5.69 5.45
N GLY A 44 -9.75 -5.18 6.59
CA GLY A 44 -11.09 -5.50 7.10
C GLY A 44 -12.25 -4.99 6.24
N SER A 45 -12.00 -4.14 5.24
CA SER A 45 -13.04 -3.69 4.30
C SER A 45 -13.42 -4.75 3.26
N CYS A 46 -12.60 -5.79 3.10
CA CYS A 46 -12.86 -6.91 2.20
C CYS A 46 -13.53 -8.05 2.95
N HIS A 47 -14.69 -8.52 2.48
CA HIS A 47 -15.44 -9.61 3.14
C HIS A 47 -14.61 -10.90 3.32
N ILE A 48 -13.72 -11.20 2.37
CA ILE A 48 -12.87 -12.41 2.42
C ILE A 48 -11.82 -12.34 3.53
N MET A 49 -11.50 -11.13 4.01
CA MET A 49 -10.51 -10.87 5.05
C MET A 49 -11.10 -10.82 6.45
N GLU A 50 -12.43 -10.73 6.60
CA GLU A 50 -13.13 -10.58 7.88
C GLU A 50 -12.70 -11.57 8.98
N PRO A 51 -12.62 -12.90 8.75
CA PRO A 51 -12.18 -13.82 9.80
C PRO A 51 -10.73 -13.60 10.25
N TYR A 52 -9.88 -13.04 9.39
CA TYR A 52 -8.49 -12.72 9.72
C TYR A 52 -8.38 -11.40 10.48
N TYR A 53 -9.19 -10.42 10.07
CA TYR A 53 -9.28 -9.14 10.76
C TYR A 53 -9.75 -9.32 12.21
N GLU A 54 -10.78 -10.14 12.45
CA GLU A 54 -11.27 -10.45 13.80
C GLU A 54 -10.23 -11.20 14.65
N SER A 55 -9.53 -12.16 14.05
CA SER A 55 -8.43 -12.87 14.69
C SER A 55 -7.31 -11.91 15.11
N TRP A 56 -6.92 -11.00 14.21
CA TRP A 56 -5.94 -9.95 14.49
C TRP A 56 -6.42 -9.00 15.60
N HIS A 57 -7.68 -8.55 15.54
CA HIS A 57 -8.27 -7.59 16.47
C HIS A 57 -8.33 -8.12 17.91
N THR A 58 -8.49 -9.43 18.08
CA THR A 58 -8.50 -10.09 19.40
C THR A 58 -7.13 -10.61 19.85
N SER A 59 -6.09 -10.45 19.03
CA SER A 59 -4.73 -10.92 19.32
C SER A 59 -3.94 -9.93 20.18
N ALA A 60 -2.77 -10.37 20.67
CA ALA A 60 -1.79 -9.51 21.34
C ALA A 60 -1.13 -8.46 20.42
N HIS A 61 -1.40 -8.51 19.11
CA HIS A 61 -0.83 -7.62 18.10
C HIS A 61 -1.90 -6.74 17.42
N SER A 62 -3.04 -6.51 18.07
CA SER A 62 -4.18 -5.73 17.55
C SER A 62 -3.89 -4.24 17.34
N ASP A 63 -2.71 -3.77 17.74
CA ASP A 63 -2.18 -2.42 17.49
C ASP A 63 -1.09 -2.40 16.40
N VAL A 64 -0.70 -3.56 15.88
CA VAL A 64 0.33 -3.71 14.83
C VAL A 64 -0.34 -3.87 13.47
N ALA A 65 0.04 -3.03 12.50
CA ALA A 65 -0.51 -3.12 11.14
C ALA A 65 -0.26 -4.51 10.50
N CYS A 66 -1.26 -5.07 9.81
CA CYS A 66 -1.18 -6.42 9.21
C CYS A 66 0.08 -6.61 8.34
N VAL A 67 0.46 -5.59 7.58
CA VAL A 67 1.64 -5.62 6.70
C VAL A 67 2.96 -5.73 7.45
N LYS A 68 3.01 -5.39 8.75
CA LYS A 68 4.23 -5.56 9.57
C LYS A 68 4.53 -7.04 9.83
N CYS A 69 3.54 -7.91 9.69
CA CYS A 69 3.75 -9.35 9.75
C CYS A 69 3.78 -9.98 8.34
N HIS A 70 2.88 -9.52 7.46
CA HIS A 70 2.65 -10.14 6.15
C HIS A 70 3.54 -9.63 5.01
N ILE A 71 4.32 -8.56 5.23
CA ILE A 71 5.33 -8.09 4.29
C ILE A 71 6.68 -8.13 4.99
N ASP A 72 7.57 -8.95 4.46
CA ASP A 72 8.94 -9.06 4.94
C ASP A 72 9.63 -7.68 4.88
N PRO A 73 10.55 -7.39 5.82
CA PRO A 73 11.35 -6.19 5.75
C PRO A 73 12.07 -6.05 4.40
N GLY A 74 12.09 -4.84 3.84
CA GLY A 74 12.69 -4.56 2.54
C GLY A 74 11.76 -3.76 1.63
N MET A 75 12.32 -2.82 0.87
CA MET A 75 11.55 -1.99 -0.05
C MET A 75 11.08 -2.80 -1.27
N ASP A 76 11.92 -3.70 -1.75
CA ASP A 76 11.62 -4.67 -2.80
C ASP A 76 10.44 -5.56 -2.41
N ASN A 77 10.48 -6.17 -1.23
CA ASN A 77 9.38 -6.98 -0.69
C ASN A 77 8.08 -6.17 -0.59
N TYR A 78 8.18 -4.91 -0.14
CA TYR A 78 7.04 -4.02 -0.03
C TYR A 78 6.42 -3.70 -1.40
N VAL A 79 7.22 -3.37 -2.41
CA VAL A 79 6.74 -3.11 -3.77
C VAL A 79 6.12 -4.36 -4.38
N HIS A 80 6.77 -5.53 -4.25
CA HIS A 80 6.23 -6.79 -4.74
C HIS A 80 4.89 -7.14 -4.09
N ALA A 81 4.77 -6.96 -2.77
CA ALA A 81 3.53 -7.20 -2.06
C ALA A 81 2.40 -6.26 -2.53
N LYS A 82 2.69 -4.98 -2.78
CA LYS A 82 1.68 -4.03 -3.29
C LYS A 82 1.23 -4.35 -4.72
N LEU A 83 2.13 -4.78 -5.60
CA LEU A 83 1.78 -5.23 -6.95
C LEU A 83 0.93 -6.51 -6.93
N ASN A 84 1.30 -7.47 -6.08
CA ASN A 84 0.52 -8.69 -5.89
C ASN A 84 -0.87 -8.40 -5.29
N GLY A 85 -0.94 -7.50 -4.31
CA GLY A 85 -2.21 -7.04 -3.72
C GLY A 85 -3.12 -6.36 -4.73
N LEU A 86 -2.57 -5.55 -5.65
CA LEU A 86 -3.34 -4.99 -6.75
C LEU A 86 -3.93 -6.09 -7.66
N GLY A 87 -3.14 -7.12 -7.96
CA GLY A 87 -3.61 -8.30 -8.69
C GLY A 87 -4.77 -9.00 -7.97
N GLN A 88 -4.67 -9.19 -6.66
CA GLN A 88 -5.74 -9.78 -5.85
C GLN A 88 -7.02 -8.94 -5.87
N VAL A 89 -6.93 -7.61 -5.82
CA VAL A 89 -8.08 -6.71 -5.95
C VAL A 89 -8.73 -6.86 -7.32
N VAL A 90 -7.92 -6.94 -8.39
CA VAL A 90 -8.44 -7.17 -9.75
C VAL A 90 -9.15 -8.52 -9.83
N ASP A 91 -8.58 -9.57 -9.27
CA ASP A 91 -9.19 -10.90 -9.24
C ASP A 91 -10.49 -10.92 -8.43
N ASP A 92 -10.56 -10.23 -7.30
CA ASP A 92 -11.77 -10.13 -6.48
C ASP A 92 -12.89 -9.38 -7.21
N VAL A 93 -12.57 -8.23 -7.82
CA VAL A 93 -13.52 -7.45 -8.64
C VAL A 93 -14.06 -8.24 -9.83
N LEU A 94 -13.23 -9.12 -10.41
CA LEU A 94 -13.62 -10.00 -11.52
C LEU A 94 -14.19 -11.34 -11.06
N SER A 95 -14.42 -11.54 -9.76
CA SER A 95 -14.90 -12.79 -9.16
C SER A 95 -14.08 -14.02 -9.54
N ARG A 96 -12.76 -13.87 -9.66
CA ARG A 96 -11.79 -14.93 -9.96
C ARG A 96 -11.17 -15.54 -8.69
N THR A 97 -11.47 -14.97 -7.53
CA THR A 97 -11.02 -15.45 -6.22
C THR A 97 -11.65 -16.82 -5.92
N SER A 98 -10.81 -17.87 -5.96
CA SER A 98 -11.26 -19.26 -5.75
C SER A 98 -10.79 -19.89 -4.44
N PHE A 99 -9.87 -19.24 -3.71
CA PHE A 99 -9.24 -19.80 -2.52
C PHE A 99 -9.21 -18.82 -1.35
N LYS A 100 -9.33 -19.38 -0.14
CA LYS A 100 -9.14 -18.67 1.12
C LYS A 100 -7.71 -18.12 1.18
N PRO A 101 -7.49 -16.81 1.36
CA PRO A 101 -6.15 -16.22 1.41
C PRO A 101 -5.34 -16.90 2.52
N SER A 102 -4.18 -17.46 2.18
CA SER A 102 -3.23 -17.93 3.19
C SER A 102 -2.05 -17.00 3.19
N ALA A 103 -1.52 -16.70 4.38
CA ALA A 103 -0.34 -15.87 4.51
C ALA A 103 0.66 -16.58 5.41
N SER A 104 1.84 -16.85 4.88
CA SER A 104 2.98 -17.29 5.67
C SER A 104 3.70 -16.07 6.21
N VAL A 105 3.90 -16.03 7.52
CA VAL A 105 4.69 -14.99 8.19
C VAL A 105 6.08 -15.56 8.47
N THR A 106 7.12 -14.86 8.02
CA THR A 106 8.50 -15.29 8.27
C THR A 106 8.94 -14.89 9.67
N ALA A 107 9.94 -15.59 10.23
CA ALA A 107 10.53 -15.22 11.50
C ALA A 107 11.21 -13.82 11.49
N LEU A 108 11.57 -13.32 10.29
CA LEU A 108 12.11 -11.97 10.11
C LEU A 108 11.07 -10.89 10.49
N SER A 109 9.79 -11.14 10.22
CA SER A 109 8.72 -10.21 10.61
C SER A 109 8.63 -10.05 12.14
N CYS A 110 8.87 -11.12 12.90
CA CYS A 110 8.84 -11.09 14.37
C CYS A 110 10.06 -10.34 14.95
N THR A 111 11.22 -10.46 14.30
CA THR A 111 12.50 -9.90 14.77
C THR A 111 12.86 -8.55 14.17
N ARG A 112 11.93 -7.93 13.45
CA ARG A 112 12.14 -6.60 12.86
C ARG A 112 12.33 -5.55 13.95
N SER A 113 13.00 -4.45 13.60
CA SER A 113 13.30 -3.35 14.52
C SER A 113 12.05 -2.87 15.27
N GLY A 114 12.09 -2.91 16.60
CA GLY A 114 11.00 -2.48 17.48
C GLY A 114 9.99 -3.58 17.84
N CYS A 115 10.23 -4.83 17.44
CA CYS A 115 9.40 -5.98 17.81
C CYS A 115 10.16 -6.89 18.81
N HIS A 116 10.41 -8.16 18.46
CA HIS A 116 11.05 -9.13 19.35
C HIS A 116 12.55 -9.27 19.09
N SER A 117 13.31 -9.66 20.12
CA SER A 117 14.65 -10.23 19.98
C SER A 117 14.57 -11.74 19.74
N VAL A 118 15.63 -12.35 19.22
CA VAL A 118 15.67 -13.80 18.98
C VAL A 118 15.51 -14.57 20.30
N GLU A 119 16.05 -14.02 21.38
CA GLU A 119 16.00 -14.56 22.74
C GLU A 119 14.60 -14.50 23.35
N THR A 120 13.77 -13.54 22.94
CA THR A 120 12.38 -13.41 23.42
C THR A 120 11.37 -14.29 22.67
N LEU A 121 11.82 -15.02 21.63
CA LEU A 121 10.98 -15.90 20.81
C LEU A 121 11.14 -17.40 21.13
N SER A 122 12.11 -17.76 21.97
CA SER A 122 12.39 -19.14 22.44
C SER A 122 11.69 -19.45 23.75
#